data_AF-A0A7X9FYD3-F1
#
_entry.id   AF-A0A7X9FYD3-F1
#
_cell.length_a   1.000
_cell.length_b   1.000
_cell.length_c   1.000
_cell.angle_alpha   90.00
_cell.angle_beta   90.00
_cell.angle_gamma   90.00
#
_symmetry.space_group_name_H-M   'P 1'
#
loop_
_entity.id
_entity.type
_entity.pdbx_description
1 polymer ?
#
loop_
_entity_poly.entity_id
_entity_poly.type
_entity_poly.pdbx_seq_one_letter_code
_entity_poly.pdbx_strand_id
1 'polypeptide(L)' 'DRPQSRLDRNLENGMGIAVGRLREDNLFDYKFTCLSHNTIRGAAGGGILMAELLKAEGWL' A
#
# COMPACT_ATOMS: atom_id res chain seq x y z
N ASP A 1 5.19 -17.50 -2.92
CA ASP A 1 3.76 -17.17 -3.09
C ASP A 1 3.34 -16.07 -2.13
N ARG A 2 3.59 -14.81 -2.52
CA ARG A 2 3.40 -13.58 -1.70
C ARG A 2 2.75 -12.51 -2.60
N PRO A 3 2.01 -11.54 -2.05
CA PRO A 3 1.82 -11.26 -0.61
C PRO A 3 0.74 -12.14 0.06
N GLN A 4 0.80 -12.21 1.40
CA GLN A 4 -0.17 -12.88 2.28
C GLN A 4 -0.52 -11.96 3.46
N SER A 5 -1.81 -11.76 3.73
CA SER A 5 -2.29 -10.79 4.72
C SER A 5 -1.65 -10.91 6.10
N ARG A 6 -1.42 -12.13 6.59
CA ARG A 6 -0.82 -12.37 7.92
C ARG A 6 0.68 -12.03 7.97
N LEU A 7 1.40 -12.23 6.88
CA LEU A 7 2.86 -12.10 6.84
C LEU A 7 3.31 -10.70 6.40
N ASP A 8 2.52 -10.03 5.56
CA ASP A 8 2.96 -8.85 4.83
C ASP A 8 2.23 -7.56 5.24
N ARG A 9 1.09 -7.62 5.93
CA ARG A 9 0.30 -6.40 6.20
C ARG A 9 1.06 -5.32 6.99
N ASN A 10 2.09 -5.70 7.75
CA ASN A 10 2.90 -4.77 8.56
C ASN A 10 4.17 -4.28 7.85
N LEU A 11 4.34 -4.54 6.54
CA LEU A 11 5.44 -3.98 5.75
C LEU A 11 5.50 -2.45 5.92
N GLU A 12 6.70 -1.92 6.17
CA GLU A 12 6.92 -0.49 6.48
C GLU A 12 5.95 0.02 7.57
N ASN A 13 5.83 -0.73 8.67
CA ASN A 13 4.88 -0.42 9.76
C ASN A 13 3.42 -0.29 9.31
N GLY A 14 3.03 -1.00 8.24
CA GLY A 14 1.69 -0.96 7.66
C GLY A 14 1.42 0.22 6.73
N MET A 15 2.43 1.04 6.43
CA MET A 15 2.35 2.12 5.43
C MET A 15 2.78 1.68 4.03
N GLY A 16 3.47 0.55 3.91
CA GLY A 16 3.91 -0.03 2.65
C GLY A 16 2.81 -0.77 1.90
N ILE A 17 3.02 -0.98 0.60
CA ILE A 17 2.20 -1.86 -0.24
C ILE A 17 3.10 -3.00 -0.70
N ALA A 18 2.73 -4.24 -0.40
CA ALA A 18 3.43 -5.41 -0.89
C ALA A 18 2.85 -5.81 -2.25
N VAL A 19 3.71 -5.91 -3.27
CA VAL A 19 3.36 -6.35 -4.62
C VAL A 19 4.03 -7.68 -4.91
N GLY A 20 3.30 -8.61 -5.52
CA GLY A 20 3.86 -9.91 -5.88
C GLY A 20 3.09 -10.57 -7.03
N ARG A 21 3.62 -11.72 -7.48
CA ARG A 21 3.07 -12.48 -8.62
C ARG A 21 2.96 -11.66 -9.91
N LEU A 22 3.83 -10.65 -10.09
CA LEU A 22 3.90 -9.88 -11.32
C LEU A 22 4.31 -10.81 -12.47
N ARG A 23 3.48 -10.83 -13.51
CA ARG A 23 3.66 -11.64 -14.72
C ARG A 23 2.82 -11.07 -15.84
N GLU A 24 3.18 -11.42 -17.07
CA GLU A 24 2.36 -11.11 -18.25
C GLU A 24 0.97 -11.76 -18.10
N ASP A 25 -0.02 -11.08 -18.65
CA ASP A 25 -1.38 -11.59 -18.72
C ASP A 25 -1.74 -12.01 -20.16
N ASN A 26 -2.76 -12.86 -20.29
CA ASN A 26 -3.21 -13.34 -21.60
C ASN A 26 -4.33 -12.46 -22.19
N LEU A 27 -4.89 -11.53 -21.41
CA LEU A 27 -5.90 -10.57 -21.83
C LEU A 27 -5.37 -9.13 -21.76
N PHE A 28 -4.68 -8.79 -20.67
CA PHE A 28 -4.02 -7.49 -20.47
C PHE A 28 -2.49 -7.61 -20.60
N ASP A 29 -1.76 -6.52 -20.37
CA ASP A 29 -0.29 -6.53 -20.42
C ASP A 29 0.31 -7.30 -19.22
N TYR A 30 -0.14 -7.01 -18.00
CA TYR A 30 0.38 -7.62 -16.78
C TYR A 30 -0.72 -7.88 -15.75
N LYS A 31 -0.50 -8.90 -14.91
CA LYS A 31 -1.29 -9.16 -13.71
C LYS A 31 -0.40 -9.39 -12.49
N PHE A 32 -0.89 -8.96 -11.34
CA PHE A 32 -0.18 -9.06 -10.07
C PHE A 32 -1.18 -9.08 -8.89
N THR A 33 -0.67 -9.28 -7.68
CA THR A 33 -1.43 -9.18 -6.44
C THR A 33 -0.81 -8.08 -5.58
N CYS A 34 -1.65 -7.17 -5.06
CA CYS A 34 -1.25 -6.16 -4.10
C CYS A 34 -1.91 -6.40 -2.74
N LEU A 35 -1.20 -6.06 -1.68
CA LEU A 35 -1.71 -6.06 -0.32
C LEU A 35 -1.30 -4.76 0.39
N SER A 36 -2.28 -4.13 1.03
CA SER A 36 -2.10 -2.97 1.92
C SER A 36 -2.75 -3.24 3.28
N HIS A 37 -2.25 -2.59 4.33
CA HIS A 37 -2.95 -2.58 5.61
C HIS A 37 -4.15 -1.61 5.54
N ASN A 38 -5.37 -2.13 5.68
CA ASN A 38 -6.58 -1.32 5.47
C ASN A 38 -6.81 -0.26 6.55
N THR A 39 -6.48 -0.53 7.83
CA THR A 39 -6.66 0.46 8.91
C THR A 39 -5.50 1.46 9.06
N ILE A 40 -4.32 1.14 8.54
CA ILE A 40 -3.12 1.99 8.59
C ILE A 40 -3.02 2.73 7.26
N ARG A 41 -2.37 2.15 6.24
CA ARG A 41 -2.25 2.78 4.92
C ARG A 41 -3.59 3.17 4.29
N GLY A 42 -4.59 2.30 4.42
CA GLY A 42 -5.91 2.49 3.80
C GLY A 42 -6.86 3.42 4.57
N ALA A 43 -6.51 3.85 5.79
CA ALA A 43 -7.38 4.69 6.60
C ALA A 43 -6.58 5.69 7.44
N ALA A 44 -6.36 5.44 8.74
CA ALA A 44 -5.83 6.43 9.66
C ALA A 44 -4.41 6.89 9.30
N GLY A 45 -3.53 5.97 8.93
CA GLY A 45 -2.17 6.28 8.49
C GLY A 45 -2.14 7.09 7.19
N GLY A 46 -3.06 6.82 6.25
CA GLY A 46 -3.24 7.66 5.06
C GLY A 46 -3.68 9.08 5.40
N GLY A 47 -4.59 9.23 6.37
CA GLY A 47 -5.01 10.53 6.90
C GLY A 47 -3.86 11.34 7.51
N ILE A 48 -3.01 10.69 8.31
CA ILE A 48 -1.82 11.32 8.90
C ILE A 48 -0.84 11.76 7.81
N LEU A 49 -0.55 10.89 6.84
CA LEU A 49 0.36 11.22 5.75
C LEU A 49 -0.13 12.43 4.93
N MET A 50 -1.44 12.55 4.71
CA MET A 50 -2.04 13.73 4.09
C MET A 50 -1.84 14.99 4.95
N ALA A 51 -2.07 14.91 6.26
CA ALA A 51 -1.86 16.04 7.16
C ALA A 51 -0.39 16.48 7.23
N GLU A 52 0.55 15.53 7.23
CA GLU A 52 1.99 15.79 7.16
C GLU A 52 2.36 16.53 5.87
N LEU A 53 1.81 16.11 4.73
CA LEU A 53 2.00 16.78 3.44
C LEU A 53 1.46 18.21 3.46
N LEU A 54 0.21 18.40 3.92
CA LEU A 54 -0.41 19.73 3.99
C LEU A 54 0.43 20.71 4.83
N LYS A 55 0.96 20.25 5.96
CA LYS A 55 1.86 21.04 6.79
C LYS A 55 3.18 21.34 6.07
N ALA A 56 3.78 20.35 5.40
CA ALA A 56 5.05 20.53 4.69
C ALA A 56 4.94 21.53 3.52
N GLU A 57 3.78 21.61 2.88
CA GLU A 57 3.49 22.55 1.79
C GLU A 57 2.96 23.91 2.27
N GLY A 58 2.73 24.10 3.57
CA GLY A 58 2.28 25.37 4.14
C GLY A 58 0.78 25.64 4.02
N TRP A 59 -0.04 24.60 3.84
CA TRP A 59 -1.50 24.69 3.84
C TRP A 59 -2.13 24.54 5.24
N LEU A 60 -1.32 24.20 6.25
CA LEU A 60 -1.67 24.08 7.67
C LEU A 60 -0.60 24.77 8.53
#